data_AF-A0A356J0W8-F1
#
_entry.id   AF-A0A356J0W8-F1
#
_cell.length_a   1.000
_cell.length_b   1.000
_cell.length_c   1.000
_cell.angle_alpha   90.00
_cell.angle_beta   90.00
_cell.angle_gamma   90.00
#
_symmetry.space_group_name_H-M   'P 1'
#
loop_
_entity.id
_entity.type
_entity.pdbx_description
1 polymer ?
#
loop_
_entity_poly.entity_id
_entity_poly.type
_entity_poly.pdbx_seq_one_letter_code
_entity_poly.pdbx_strand_id
1 'polypeptide(L)'
;MFDQFLFVGLPYVAILSLVVGSVVRYKIRAFSYSSLSTQFLEDRWLAWASMPWHIGIIIILLGHILAFSVPGLWSALVSVPVFLFSVEALGVLAAVLSLLGLVILLIRRFVDARLQAVTSHLDVVVLLILIFQVSTGLAVALHHRWGAAWAPGALGPYIHSIFLLQPDASFVKEMPPFVKLHIASAWVLIMFFPFTRLVHALSVPLHYFVRSPQKVVWSSSRAQVRFEEKIQFDNEKRLFLKAAVGAGASAALLSLGVLDKFFRYFLKQDLTNAEESHILSQKLQRLKQSAAERELELERMNKDSIFVARLSELSSTRGKYFIDYQMRPALAFRDEGGLPILISAKCTHLGCTVGQDLDGQGRILCPCHISYFDIKTGQPSPGSPAKSPLPHLGWALKDEQGNLLMSQDPGGRREGAIGPSQTEKGLLFIVKRFS
;
A
#
# COMPACT_ATOMS: atom_id res chain seq x y z
N MET A 1 53.29 14.88 -13.94
CA MET A 1 52.91 13.92 -15.01
C MET A 1 51.91 12.89 -14.54
N PHE A 2 52.15 12.17 -13.44
CA PHE A 2 51.20 11.15 -12.93
C PHE A 2 49.81 11.72 -12.58
N ASP A 3 49.74 12.82 -11.83
CA ASP A 3 48.47 13.47 -11.48
C ASP A 3 47.69 13.98 -12.70
N GLN A 4 48.40 14.51 -13.70
CA GLN A 4 47.77 14.93 -14.96
C GLN A 4 47.17 13.75 -15.71
N PHE A 5 47.86 12.60 -15.74
CA PHE A 5 47.28 11.40 -16.31
C PHE A 5 46.04 10.95 -15.52
N LEU A 6 46.11 10.88 -14.19
CA LEU A 6 44.99 10.39 -13.36
C LEU A 6 43.74 11.28 -13.39
N PHE A 7 43.90 12.60 -13.44
CA PHE A 7 42.78 13.55 -13.32
C PHE A 7 42.42 14.24 -14.64
N VAL A 8 43.16 14.01 -15.72
CA VAL A 8 42.83 14.52 -17.05
C VAL A 8 42.75 13.39 -18.07
N GLY A 9 43.81 12.61 -18.23
CA GLY A 9 43.86 11.54 -19.24
C GLY A 9 42.90 10.37 -18.96
N LEU A 10 42.97 9.81 -17.76
CA LEU A 10 42.20 8.66 -17.30
C LEU A 10 40.68 8.87 -17.44
N PRO A 11 40.09 10.02 -17.05
CA PRO A 11 38.68 10.31 -17.31
C PRO A 11 38.27 10.14 -18.78
N TYR A 12 39.03 10.69 -19.72
CA TYR A 12 38.70 10.58 -21.14
C TYR A 12 38.84 9.15 -21.67
N VAL A 13 39.86 8.40 -21.24
CA VAL A 13 40.00 6.98 -21.59
C VAL A 13 38.84 6.17 -21.02
N ALA A 14 38.42 6.46 -19.79
CA ALA A 14 37.29 5.80 -19.14
C ALA A 14 35.96 6.10 -19.85
N ILE A 15 35.70 7.36 -20.21
CA ILE A 15 34.51 7.78 -20.96
C ILE A 15 34.50 7.13 -22.35
N LEU A 16 35.62 7.18 -23.07
CA LEU A 16 35.74 6.57 -24.39
C LEU A 16 35.49 5.05 -24.32
N SER A 17 36.09 4.38 -23.34
CA SER A 17 35.87 2.95 -23.07
C SER A 17 34.39 2.69 -22.80
N LEU A 18 33.78 3.42 -21.85
CA LEU A 18 32.38 3.27 -21.49
C LEU A 18 31.47 3.39 -22.71
N VAL A 19 31.61 4.45 -23.50
CA VAL A 19 30.73 4.73 -24.63
C VAL A 19 30.96 3.74 -25.77
N VAL A 20 32.19 3.66 -26.30
CA VAL A 20 32.52 2.83 -27.46
C VAL A 20 32.37 1.35 -27.10
N GLY A 21 32.92 0.93 -25.97
CA GLY A 21 32.84 -0.45 -25.50
C GLY A 21 31.40 -0.91 -25.28
N SER A 22 30.54 -0.07 -24.69
CA SER A 22 29.13 -0.43 -24.49
C SER A 22 28.37 -0.54 -25.81
N VAL A 23 28.59 0.41 -26.74
CA VAL A 23 27.95 0.38 -28.08
C VAL A 23 28.38 -0.85 -28.87
N VAL A 24 29.69 -1.12 -28.93
CA VAL A 24 30.25 -2.28 -29.62
C VAL A 24 29.72 -3.58 -29.02
N ARG A 25 29.73 -3.71 -27.69
CA ARG A 25 29.21 -4.90 -27.02
C ARG A 25 27.72 -5.10 -27.27
N TYR A 26 26.93 -4.02 -27.22
CA TYR A 26 25.49 -4.09 -27.48
C TYR A 26 25.18 -4.50 -28.92
N LYS A 27 25.92 -3.99 -29.91
CA LYS A 27 25.68 -4.27 -31.34
C LYS A 27 26.22 -5.63 -31.78
N ILE A 28 27.42 -6.01 -31.35
CA ILE A 28 28.11 -7.22 -31.83
C ILE A 28 27.82 -8.42 -30.92
N ARG A 29 27.68 -8.21 -29.61
CA ARG A 29 27.57 -9.28 -28.59
C ARG A 29 26.34 -9.07 -27.70
N ALA A 30 25.19 -8.80 -28.31
CA ALA A 30 23.93 -8.51 -27.60
C ALA A 30 23.57 -9.55 -26.53
N PHE A 31 23.80 -10.84 -26.78
CA PHE A 31 23.52 -11.92 -25.80
C PHE A 31 24.39 -11.86 -24.54
N SER A 32 25.55 -11.21 -24.58
CA SER A 32 26.40 -10.99 -23.40
C SER A 32 25.90 -9.85 -22.50
N TYR A 33 24.87 -9.12 -22.93
CA TYR A 33 24.33 -7.95 -22.24
C TYR A 33 23.24 -8.38 -21.25
N SER A 34 23.67 -8.91 -20.10
CA SER A 34 22.77 -9.47 -19.08
C SER A 34 23.32 -9.26 -17.67
N SER A 35 22.45 -9.37 -16.67
CA SER A 35 22.84 -9.38 -15.25
C SER A 35 23.59 -10.64 -14.84
N LEU A 36 23.53 -11.72 -15.65
CA LEU A 36 24.17 -13.01 -15.38
C LEU A 36 23.85 -13.52 -13.95
N SER A 37 22.56 -13.62 -13.64
CA SER A 37 22.10 -14.02 -12.30
C SER A 37 22.56 -15.44 -11.97
N THR A 38 23.11 -15.60 -10.76
CA THR A 38 23.48 -16.91 -10.20
C THR A 38 22.47 -17.41 -9.16
N GLN A 39 21.30 -16.76 -9.07
CA GLN A 39 20.26 -17.11 -8.10
C GLN A 39 19.74 -18.53 -8.23
N PHE A 40 19.67 -19.05 -9.45
CA PHE A 40 19.20 -20.40 -9.69
C PHE A 40 20.11 -21.48 -9.09
N LEU A 41 21.42 -21.22 -9.01
CA LEU A 41 22.39 -22.18 -8.49
C LEU A 41 22.43 -22.19 -6.95
N GLU A 42 22.26 -21.00 -6.36
CA GLU A 42 22.22 -20.77 -4.92
C GLU A 42 21.43 -19.48 -4.65
N ASP A 43 20.45 -19.53 -3.74
CA ASP A 43 19.55 -18.41 -3.43
C ASP A 43 19.61 -17.93 -1.97
N ARG A 44 19.98 -18.81 -1.04
CA ARG A 44 19.94 -18.57 0.43
C ARG A 44 20.76 -17.36 0.85
N TRP A 45 22.01 -17.26 0.39
CA TRP A 45 22.91 -16.14 0.70
C TRP A 45 22.66 -14.96 -0.23
N LEU A 46 22.18 -15.23 -1.45
CA LEU A 46 22.00 -14.18 -2.46
C LEU A 46 21.00 -13.11 -2.03
N ALA A 47 19.85 -13.48 -1.46
CA ALA A 47 18.84 -12.49 -1.08
C ALA A 47 19.39 -11.47 -0.06
N TRP A 48 20.06 -11.97 0.98
CA TRP A 48 20.65 -11.18 2.05
C TRP A 48 21.91 -10.40 1.63
N ALA A 49 22.62 -10.83 0.59
CA ALA A 49 23.80 -10.13 0.10
C ALA A 49 23.46 -9.11 -0.99
N SER A 50 22.63 -9.53 -1.96
CA SER A 50 22.25 -8.74 -3.13
C SER A 50 21.36 -7.55 -2.78
N MET A 51 20.39 -7.71 -1.86
CA MET A 51 19.47 -6.62 -1.52
C MET A 51 20.19 -5.44 -0.83
N PRO A 52 20.97 -5.64 0.26
CA PRO A 52 21.73 -4.55 0.87
C PRO A 52 22.73 -3.91 -0.08
N TRP A 53 23.41 -4.72 -0.92
CA TRP A 53 24.31 -4.21 -1.95
C TRP A 53 23.59 -3.26 -2.91
N HIS A 54 22.50 -3.71 -3.54
CA HIS A 54 21.81 -2.91 -4.55
C HIS A 54 21.10 -1.70 -3.96
N ILE A 55 20.46 -1.83 -2.79
CA ILE A 55 19.85 -0.68 -2.09
C ILE A 55 20.91 0.37 -1.77
N GLY A 56 22.04 -0.05 -1.19
CA GLY A 56 23.10 0.85 -0.82
C GLY A 56 23.71 1.56 -2.04
N ILE A 57 24.09 0.84 -3.09
CA ILE A 57 24.71 1.44 -4.28
C ILE A 57 23.75 2.36 -5.03
N ILE A 58 22.45 2.04 -5.08
CA ILE A 58 21.45 2.92 -5.71
C ILE A 58 21.36 4.25 -4.98
N ILE A 59 21.27 4.23 -3.64
CA ILE A 59 21.21 5.45 -2.83
C ILE A 59 22.48 6.30 -3.02
N ILE A 60 23.67 5.67 -2.95
CA ILE A 60 24.95 6.35 -3.15
C ILE A 60 25.02 6.95 -4.55
N LEU A 61 24.70 6.18 -5.58
CA LEU A 61 24.78 6.61 -6.97
C LEU A 61 23.82 7.76 -7.26
N LEU A 62 22.58 7.70 -6.75
CA LEU A 62 21.61 8.79 -6.88
C LEU A 62 22.10 10.07 -6.20
N GLY A 63 22.69 9.96 -5.00
CA GLY A 63 23.31 11.10 -4.32
C GLY A 63 24.42 11.75 -5.14
N HIS A 64 25.33 10.94 -5.70
CA HIS A 64 26.41 11.43 -6.56
C HIS A 64 25.88 12.07 -7.85
N ILE A 65 24.92 11.42 -8.54
CA ILE A 65 24.32 11.93 -9.76
C ILE A 65 23.64 13.27 -9.49
N LEU A 66 22.86 13.39 -8.42
CA LEU A 66 22.17 14.64 -8.07
C LEU A 66 23.18 15.76 -7.76
N ALA A 67 24.20 15.46 -6.95
CA ALA A 67 25.23 16.42 -6.56
C ALA A 67 26.01 16.97 -7.76
N PHE A 68 26.36 16.10 -8.73
CA PHE A 68 27.14 16.51 -9.89
C PHE A 68 26.28 17.05 -11.04
N SER A 69 25.04 16.60 -11.23
CA SER A 69 24.24 17.03 -12.38
C SER A 69 23.54 18.37 -12.17
N VAL A 70 23.18 18.71 -10.92
CA VAL A 70 22.43 19.93 -10.60
C VAL A 70 23.06 20.67 -9.41
N PRO A 71 24.24 21.29 -9.59
CA PRO A 71 25.03 21.84 -8.48
C PRO A 71 24.29 22.91 -7.69
N GLY A 72 23.50 23.76 -8.36
CA GLY A 72 22.72 24.82 -7.70
C GLY A 72 21.64 24.25 -6.77
N LEU A 73 20.91 23.22 -7.22
CA LEU A 73 19.92 22.54 -6.38
C LEU A 73 20.59 21.83 -5.21
N TRP A 74 21.69 21.09 -5.47
CA TRP A 74 22.41 20.39 -4.41
C TRP A 74 22.96 21.37 -3.36
N SER A 75 23.57 22.48 -3.80
CA SER A 75 24.05 23.55 -2.91
C SER A 75 22.93 24.12 -2.05
N ALA A 76 21.73 24.33 -2.61
CA ALA A 76 20.58 24.80 -1.85
C ALA A 76 20.14 23.76 -0.80
N LEU A 77 20.07 22.48 -1.17
CA LEU A 77 19.67 21.41 -0.26
C LEU A 77 20.65 21.24 0.90
N VAL A 78 21.96 21.17 0.64
CA VAL A 78 22.98 20.95 1.67
C VAL A 78 23.23 22.18 2.55
N SER A 79 22.72 23.35 2.15
CA SER A 79 22.71 24.54 3.03
C SER A 79 21.76 24.39 4.22
N VAL A 80 20.75 23.53 4.11
CA VAL A 80 19.83 23.19 5.21
C VAL A 80 20.51 22.17 6.14
N PRO A 81 20.81 22.50 7.41
CA PRO A 81 21.57 21.61 8.29
C PRO A 81 20.96 20.22 8.43
N VAL A 82 19.63 20.15 8.63
CA VAL A 82 18.91 18.87 8.78
C VAL A 82 19.09 17.98 7.54
N PHE A 83 19.04 18.56 6.33
CA PHE A 83 19.25 17.82 5.10
C PHE A 83 20.70 17.35 5.00
N LEU A 84 21.67 18.22 5.29
CA LEU A 84 23.10 17.88 5.28
C LEU A 84 23.42 16.73 6.23
N PHE A 85 22.96 16.79 7.48
CA PHE A 85 23.15 15.68 8.43
C PHE A 85 22.50 14.39 7.94
N SER A 86 21.28 14.50 7.39
CA SER A 86 20.51 13.34 6.92
C SER A 86 21.19 12.67 5.73
N VAL A 87 21.70 13.44 4.77
CA VAL A 87 22.34 12.90 3.56
C VAL A 87 23.71 12.30 3.84
N GLU A 88 24.49 12.89 4.75
CA GLU A 88 25.76 12.32 5.23
C GLU A 88 25.53 10.99 5.97
N ALA A 89 24.58 10.96 6.91
CA ALA A 89 24.24 9.74 7.65
C ALA A 89 23.71 8.63 6.73
N LEU A 90 22.83 8.99 5.78
CA LEU A 90 22.29 8.07 4.79
C LEU A 90 23.39 7.54 3.87
N GLY A 91 24.33 8.40 3.45
CA GLY A 91 25.48 8.00 2.64
C GLY A 91 26.37 6.99 3.34
N VAL A 92 26.71 7.22 4.62
CA VAL A 92 27.49 6.26 5.43
C VAL A 92 26.75 4.94 5.62
N LEU A 93 25.45 4.98 5.97
CA LEU A 93 24.64 3.77 6.11
C LEU A 93 24.58 2.97 4.82
N ALA A 94 24.31 3.64 3.69
CA ALA A 94 24.26 3.01 2.38
C ALA A 94 25.62 2.41 1.97
N ALA A 95 26.74 3.06 2.31
CA ALA A 95 28.08 2.56 2.06
C ALA A 95 28.40 1.31 2.88
N VAL A 96 28.01 1.27 4.16
CA VAL A 96 28.17 0.09 5.01
C VAL A 96 27.34 -1.08 4.50
N LEU A 97 26.05 -0.86 4.17
CA LEU A 97 25.19 -1.89 3.57
C LEU A 97 25.77 -2.42 2.26
N SER A 98 26.28 -1.52 1.42
CA SER A 98 26.92 -1.86 0.14
C SER A 98 28.14 -2.73 0.35
N LEU A 99 29.03 -2.34 1.27
CA LEU A 99 30.28 -3.03 1.53
C LEU A 99 30.05 -4.43 2.11
N LEU A 100 29.14 -4.55 3.09
CA LEU A 100 28.77 -5.84 3.67
C LEU A 100 28.18 -6.77 2.59
N GLY A 101 27.24 -6.26 1.78
CA GLY A 101 26.65 -7.03 0.69
C GLY A 101 27.70 -7.52 -0.31
N LEU A 102 28.63 -6.66 -0.74
CA LEU A 102 29.72 -7.03 -1.65
C LEU A 102 30.66 -8.08 -1.06
N VAL A 103 31.06 -7.93 0.20
CA VAL A 103 31.95 -8.89 0.89
C VAL A 103 31.29 -10.25 0.98
N ILE A 104 30.00 -10.31 1.34
CA ILE A 104 29.24 -11.57 1.36
C ILE A 104 29.14 -12.16 -0.05
N LEU A 105 28.85 -11.34 -1.08
CA LEU A 105 28.82 -11.81 -2.48
C LEU A 105 30.16 -12.37 -2.95
N LEU A 106 31.27 -11.77 -2.52
CA LEU A 106 32.62 -12.24 -2.83
C LEU A 106 32.90 -13.58 -2.14
N ILE A 107 32.69 -13.67 -0.82
CA ILE A 107 32.88 -14.91 -0.05
C ILE A 107 32.04 -16.04 -0.64
N ARG A 108 30.76 -15.77 -0.91
CA ARG A 108 29.83 -16.72 -1.53
C ARG A 108 30.37 -17.30 -2.84
N ARG A 109 31.06 -16.50 -3.65
CA ARG A 109 31.65 -16.93 -4.93
C ARG A 109 32.80 -17.92 -4.76
N PHE A 110 33.49 -17.88 -3.62
CA PHE A 110 34.62 -18.75 -3.29
C PHE A 110 34.26 -19.90 -2.35
N VAL A 111 33.08 -19.92 -1.73
CA VAL A 111 32.67 -21.01 -0.83
C VAL A 111 31.84 -22.06 -1.57
N ASP A 112 30.95 -21.66 -2.48
CA ASP A 112 30.07 -22.59 -3.17
C ASP A 112 30.68 -23.10 -4.48
N ALA A 113 30.87 -24.42 -4.58
CA ALA A 113 31.46 -25.08 -5.74
C ALA A 113 30.66 -24.86 -7.04
N ARG A 114 29.33 -24.71 -6.97
CA ARG A 114 28.47 -24.45 -8.14
C ARG A 114 28.72 -23.04 -8.69
N LEU A 115 28.90 -22.07 -7.80
CA LEU A 115 29.20 -20.69 -8.14
C LEU A 115 30.62 -20.56 -8.71
N GLN A 116 31.60 -21.26 -8.12
CA GLN A 116 32.96 -21.31 -8.63
C GLN A 116 33.01 -21.78 -10.09
N ALA A 117 32.26 -22.83 -10.44
CA ALA A 117 32.22 -23.39 -11.79
C ALA A 117 31.72 -22.42 -12.87
N VAL A 118 30.90 -21.42 -12.51
CA VAL A 118 30.38 -20.38 -13.42
C VAL A 118 31.02 -19.01 -13.18
N THR A 119 32.11 -18.95 -12.41
CA THR A 119 32.83 -17.71 -12.12
C THR A 119 33.77 -17.35 -13.24
N SER A 120 33.60 -16.17 -13.85
CA SER A 120 34.65 -15.60 -14.70
C SER A 120 35.63 -14.76 -13.86
N HIS A 121 36.87 -14.65 -14.33
CA HIS A 121 37.88 -13.78 -13.70
C HIS A 121 37.41 -12.32 -13.61
N LEU A 122 36.71 -11.83 -14.65
CA LEU A 122 36.19 -10.47 -14.68
C LEU A 122 35.10 -10.21 -13.62
N ASP A 123 34.37 -11.24 -13.19
CA ASP A 123 33.41 -11.09 -12.10
C ASP A 123 34.09 -10.90 -10.74
N VAL A 124 35.24 -11.54 -10.53
CA VAL A 124 36.04 -11.35 -9.33
C VAL A 124 36.70 -9.97 -9.37
N VAL A 125 37.32 -9.62 -10.50
CA VAL A 125 37.96 -8.30 -10.69
C VAL A 125 36.98 -7.17 -10.41
N VAL A 126 35.77 -7.22 -10.98
CA VAL A 126 34.79 -6.15 -10.77
C VAL A 126 34.28 -6.09 -9.34
N LEU A 127 34.09 -7.23 -8.67
CA LEU A 127 33.73 -7.25 -7.24
C LEU A 127 34.83 -6.62 -6.38
N LEU A 128 36.10 -6.92 -6.65
CA LEU A 128 37.23 -6.34 -5.94
C LEU A 128 37.33 -4.83 -6.18
N ILE A 129 37.16 -4.36 -7.42
CA ILE A 129 37.14 -2.92 -7.74
C ILE A 129 35.97 -2.24 -7.01
N LEU A 130 34.78 -2.84 -6.97
CA LEU A 130 33.63 -2.28 -6.25
C LEU A 130 33.87 -2.23 -4.74
N ILE A 131 34.41 -3.29 -4.14
CA ILE A 131 34.77 -3.31 -2.71
C ILE A 131 35.75 -2.18 -2.42
N PHE A 132 36.78 -2.04 -3.25
CA PHE A 132 37.78 -0.98 -3.14
C PHE A 132 37.15 0.43 -3.28
N GLN A 133 36.30 0.63 -4.28
CA GLN A 133 35.60 1.89 -4.51
C GLN A 133 34.71 2.29 -3.33
N VAL A 134 33.91 1.36 -2.82
CA VAL A 134 33.02 1.61 -1.68
C VAL A 134 33.83 1.85 -0.41
N SER A 135 34.92 1.09 -0.20
CA SER A 135 35.81 1.25 0.97
C SER A 135 36.49 2.61 0.99
N THR A 136 37.03 3.06 -0.15
CA THR A 136 37.63 4.39 -0.26
C THR A 136 36.59 5.50 -0.09
N GLY A 137 35.37 5.33 -0.59
CA GLY A 137 34.27 6.28 -0.39
C GLY A 137 33.82 6.38 1.06
N LEU A 138 33.71 5.23 1.75
CA LEU A 138 33.41 5.18 3.17
C LEU A 138 34.54 5.84 3.99
N ALA A 139 35.80 5.60 3.64
CA ALA A 139 36.93 6.27 4.28
C ALA A 139 36.86 7.79 4.10
N VAL A 140 36.53 8.28 2.91
CA VAL A 140 36.30 9.72 2.67
C VAL A 140 35.18 10.25 3.56
N ALA A 141 34.04 9.57 3.64
CA ALA A 141 32.90 10.00 4.46
C ALA A 141 33.24 10.05 5.97
N LEU A 142 34.08 9.14 6.46
CA LEU A 142 34.47 9.07 7.87
C LEU A 142 35.58 10.07 8.23
N HIS A 143 36.59 10.23 7.38
CA HIS A 143 37.78 11.04 7.67
C HIS A 143 37.71 12.47 7.13
N HIS A 144 36.94 12.71 6.07
CA HIS A 144 36.76 14.01 5.42
C HIS A 144 35.27 14.37 5.42
N ARG A 145 34.73 14.53 6.62
CA ARG A 145 33.31 14.82 6.89
C ARG A 145 32.81 16.00 6.06
N TRP A 146 31.50 16.02 5.82
CA TRP A 146 30.80 17.07 5.07
C TRP A 146 31.10 17.07 3.57
N GLY A 147 31.37 15.88 3.03
CA GLY A 147 31.50 15.60 1.60
C GLY A 147 30.45 16.29 0.75
N ALA A 148 29.20 16.17 1.17
CA ALA A 148 28.05 16.74 0.49
C ALA A 148 28.10 18.27 0.42
N ALA A 149 28.65 18.94 1.42
CA ALA A 149 28.69 20.40 1.51
C ALA A 149 29.81 21.02 0.66
N TRP A 150 31.00 20.40 0.58
CA TRP A 150 32.10 20.92 -0.24
C TRP A 150 32.08 20.42 -1.69
N ALA A 151 31.27 19.40 -2.02
CA ALA A 151 31.15 18.88 -3.39
C ALA A 151 30.80 19.94 -4.45
N PRO A 152 29.85 20.88 -4.25
CA PRO A 152 29.56 21.95 -5.20
C PRO A 152 30.72 22.88 -5.53
N GLY A 153 31.62 23.11 -4.57
CA GLY A 153 32.71 24.09 -4.71
C GLY A 153 34.00 23.49 -5.27
N ALA A 154 34.16 22.18 -5.24
CA ALA A 154 35.39 21.51 -5.64
C ALA A 154 35.16 20.40 -6.67
N LEU A 155 34.49 19.31 -6.28
CA LEU A 155 34.38 18.13 -7.13
C LEU A 155 33.39 18.31 -8.28
N GLY A 156 32.29 19.06 -8.07
CA GLY A 156 31.33 19.40 -9.12
C GLY A 156 31.98 20.14 -10.30
N PRO A 157 32.67 21.27 -10.08
CA PRO A 157 33.42 21.99 -11.11
C PRO A 157 34.45 21.12 -11.83
N TYR A 158 35.20 20.27 -11.10
CA TYR A 158 36.13 19.32 -11.72
C TYR A 158 35.41 18.39 -12.71
N ILE A 159 34.33 17.72 -12.29
CA ILE A 159 33.58 16.80 -13.14
C ILE A 159 33.00 17.53 -14.36
N HIS A 160 32.46 18.74 -14.17
CA HIS A 160 31.94 19.57 -15.25
C HIS A 160 33.02 19.94 -16.26
N SER A 161 34.23 20.29 -15.79
CA SER A 161 35.37 20.64 -16.64
C SER A 161 35.75 19.50 -17.61
N ILE A 162 35.66 18.24 -17.16
CA ILE A 162 35.87 17.05 -18.01
C ILE A 162 34.80 16.96 -19.11
N PHE A 163 33.52 17.13 -18.76
CA PHE A 163 32.42 17.03 -19.73
C PHE A 163 32.36 18.21 -20.70
N LEU A 164 32.85 19.39 -20.29
CA LEU A 164 32.99 20.57 -21.15
C LEU A 164 34.26 20.51 -22.03
N LEU A 165 35.03 19.43 -21.96
CA LEU A 165 36.30 19.26 -22.70
C LEU A 165 37.35 20.34 -22.38
N GLN A 166 37.26 20.93 -21.20
CA GLN A 166 38.19 21.93 -20.67
C GLN A 166 38.69 21.46 -19.29
N PRO A 167 39.46 20.36 -19.24
CA PRO A 167 39.76 19.68 -17.98
C PRO A 167 40.61 20.57 -17.07
N ASP A 168 40.08 20.87 -15.89
CA ASP A 168 40.79 21.66 -14.89
C ASP A 168 41.08 20.82 -13.65
N ALA A 169 42.31 20.30 -13.58
CA ALA A 169 42.77 19.50 -12.45
C ALA A 169 43.07 20.31 -11.18
N SER A 170 43.03 21.66 -11.25
CA SER A 170 43.31 22.52 -10.08
C SER A 170 42.35 22.25 -8.92
N PHE A 171 41.09 21.95 -9.23
CA PHE A 171 40.04 21.58 -8.27
C PHE A 171 40.34 20.33 -7.44
N VAL A 172 41.17 19.40 -7.95
CA VAL A 172 41.51 18.13 -7.28
C VAL A 172 42.95 18.12 -6.78
N LYS A 173 43.79 19.05 -7.25
CA LYS A 173 45.23 19.10 -6.96
C LYS A 173 45.54 19.13 -5.47
N GLU A 174 44.80 19.91 -4.69
CA GLU A 174 45.01 20.08 -3.24
C GLU A 174 44.14 19.14 -2.39
N MET A 175 43.42 18.21 -3.02
CA MET A 175 42.54 17.29 -2.29
C MET A 175 43.32 16.24 -1.49
N PRO A 176 42.77 15.78 -0.35
CA PRO A 176 43.38 14.71 0.43
C PRO A 176 43.61 13.43 -0.38
N PRO A 177 44.63 12.62 -0.04
CA PRO A 177 44.97 11.40 -0.78
C PRO A 177 43.81 10.41 -0.92
N PHE A 178 42.98 10.22 0.11
CA PHE A 178 41.82 9.33 0.05
C PHE A 178 40.76 9.80 -0.95
N VAL A 179 40.54 11.11 -1.07
CA VAL A 179 39.62 11.69 -2.04
C VAL A 179 40.15 11.49 -3.46
N LYS A 180 41.43 11.78 -3.69
CA LYS A 180 42.12 11.52 -4.95
C LYS A 180 42.04 10.05 -5.37
N LEU A 181 42.27 9.15 -4.43
CA LEU A 181 42.20 7.71 -4.66
C LEU A 181 40.79 7.28 -5.06
N HIS A 182 39.75 7.75 -4.34
CA HIS A 182 38.36 7.46 -4.64
C HIS A 182 37.93 7.95 -6.04
N ILE A 183 38.39 9.14 -6.45
CA ILE A 183 38.14 9.69 -7.78
C ILE A 183 38.83 8.85 -8.85
N ALA A 184 40.11 8.53 -8.66
CA ALA A 184 40.87 7.72 -9.61
C ALA A 184 40.27 6.31 -9.78
N SER A 185 39.90 5.65 -8.67
CA SER A 185 39.27 4.33 -8.72
C SER A 185 37.86 4.36 -9.33
N ALA A 186 37.13 5.48 -9.21
CA ALA A 186 35.86 5.65 -9.91
C ALA A 186 36.05 5.63 -11.43
N TRP A 187 37.06 6.32 -11.95
CA TRP A 187 37.37 6.31 -13.38
C TRP A 187 37.85 4.93 -13.86
N VAL A 188 38.62 4.20 -13.05
CA VAL A 188 38.97 2.81 -13.35
C VAL A 188 37.72 1.92 -13.41
N LEU A 189 36.80 2.04 -12.45
CA LEU A 189 35.54 1.30 -12.45
C LEU A 189 34.72 1.59 -13.73
N ILE A 190 34.62 2.87 -14.13
CA ILE A 190 33.94 3.29 -15.36
C ILE A 190 34.63 2.70 -16.60
N MET A 191 35.96 2.68 -16.63
CA MET A 191 36.72 2.10 -17.75
C MET A 191 36.43 0.61 -17.93
N PHE A 192 36.28 -0.15 -16.84
CA PHE A 192 35.98 -1.59 -16.87
C PHE A 192 34.48 -1.91 -17.08
N PHE A 193 33.61 -0.90 -16.95
CA PHE A 193 32.17 -1.04 -17.07
C PHE A 193 31.69 -1.84 -18.30
N PRO A 194 32.10 -1.52 -19.55
CA PRO A 194 31.59 -2.20 -20.74
C PRO A 194 32.08 -3.63 -20.89
N PHE A 195 33.14 -4.03 -20.19
CA PHE A 195 33.77 -5.36 -20.30
C PHE A 195 33.31 -6.33 -19.21
N THR A 196 32.60 -5.83 -18.20
CA THR A 196 32.18 -6.62 -17.03
C THR A 196 30.66 -6.79 -17.03
N ARG A 197 30.12 -7.46 -16.01
CA ARG A 197 28.67 -7.56 -15.80
C ARG A 197 27.99 -6.22 -15.49
N LEU A 198 28.73 -5.14 -15.23
CA LEU A 198 28.17 -3.82 -14.87
C LEU A 198 27.24 -3.24 -15.95
N VAL A 199 27.36 -3.67 -17.20
CA VAL A 199 26.45 -3.31 -18.30
C VAL A 199 24.96 -3.49 -17.95
N HIS A 200 24.63 -4.39 -17.02
CA HIS A 200 23.25 -4.55 -16.55
C HIS A 200 22.66 -3.27 -15.94
N ALA A 201 23.49 -2.39 -15.38
CA ALA A 201 23.07 -1.11 -14.82
C ALA A 201 22.56 -0.12 -15.89
N LEU A 202 22.87 -0.33 -17.17
CA LEU A 202 22.30 0.44 -18.28
C LEU A 202 20.96 -0.15 -18.78
N SER A 203 20.60 -1.36 -18.34
CA SER A 203 19.35 -2.04 -18.70
C SER A 203 18.27 -1.95 -17.61
N VAL A 204 18.29 -0.89 -16.79
CA VAL A 204 17.24 -0.64 -15.80
C VAL A 204 15.89 -0.56 -16.54
N PRO A 205 14.89 -1.39 -16.18
CA PRO A 205 13.67 -1.54 -16.96
C PRO A 205 12.66 -0.40 -16.72
N LEU A 206 13.08 0.86 -16.86
CA LEU A 206 12.22 2.03 -16.62
C LEU A 206 10.99 2.05 -17.54
N HIS A 207 11.15 1.59 -18.79
CA HIS A 207 10.03 1.49 -19.72
C HIS A 207 9.00 0.43 -19.29
N TYR A 208 9.34 -0.52 -18.41
CA TYR A 208 8.39 -1.55 -17.97
C TYR A 208 7.15 -0.94 -17.28
N PHE A 209 7.31 0.16 -16.55
CA PHE A 209 6.21 0.85 -15.87
C PHE A 209 5.14 1.42 -16.81
N VAL A 210 5.51 1.70 -18.06
CA VAL A 210 4.61 2.26 -19.09
C VAL A 210 4.30 1.28 -20.22
N ARG A 211 4.91 0.09 -20.18
CA ARG A 211 4.78 -0.93 -21.22
C ARG A 211 3.47 -1.69 -21.02
N SER A 212 2.74 -1.94 -22.11
CA SER A 212 1.61 -2.87 -22.10
C SER A 212 2.05 -4.29 -21.66
N PRO A 213 1.26 -4.99 -20.82
CA PRO A 213 1.61 -6.32 -20.35
C PRO A 213 1.87 -7.30 -21.49
N GLN A 214 1.02 -7.28 -22.53
CA GLN A 214 1.18 -8.09 -23.72
C GLN A 214 2.06 -7.38 -24.75
N LYS A 215 3.15 -8.05 -25.18
CA LYS A 215 3.88 -7.68 -26.40
C LYS A 215 3.63 -8.75 -27.44
N VAL A 216 3.14 -8.34 -28.61
CA VAL A 216 2.97 -9.21 -29.77
C VAL A 216 4.05 -8.83 -30.78
N VAL A 217 4.83 -9.82 -31.21
CA VAL A 217 5.82 -9.66 -32.29
C VAL A 217 5.23 -10.32 -33.52
N TRP A 218 4.89 -9.50 -34.52
CA TRP A 218 4.31 -9.97 -35.77
C TRP A 218 5.41 -10.42 -36.73
N SER A 219 5.26 -11.60 -37.32
CA SER A 219 6.19 -12.14 -38.32
C SER A 219 5.88 -11.66 -39.75
N SER A 220 4.71 -11.04 -39.98
CA SER A 220 4.31 -10.53 -41.30
C SER A 220 3.77 -9.09 -41.23
N SER A 221 4.12 -8.28 -42.22
CA SER A 221 3.71 -6.87 -42.35
C SER A 221 2.20 -6.69 -42.44
N ARG A 222 1.48 -7.62 -43.08
CA ARG A 222 0.01 -7.58 -43.22
C ARG A 222 -0.74 -7.78 -41.89
N ALA A 223 -0.18 -8.56 -40.96
CA ALA A 223 -0.77 -8.76 -39.64
C ALA A 223 -0.55 -7.53 -38.74
N GLN A 224 0.60 -6.87 -38.90
CA GLN A 224 0.92 -5.62 -38.21
C GLN A 224 -0.05 -4.49 -38.59
N VAL A 225 -0.26 -4.24 -39.90
CA VAL A 225 -1.16 -3.16 -40.38
C VAL A 225 -2.60 -3.34 -39.90
N ARG A 226 -3.16 -4.56 -40.01
CA ARG A 226 -4.54 -4.85 -39.56
C ARG A 226 -4.73 -4.69 -38.05
N PHE A 227 -3.70 -4.93 -37.25
CA PHE A 227 -3.75 -4.76 -35.81
C PHE A 227 -3.59 -3.30 -35.39
N GLU A 228 -2.72 -2.54 -36.08
CA GLU A 228 -2.54 -1.11 -35.85
C GLU A 228 -3.83 -0.30 -36.13
N GLU A 229 -4.59 -0.64 -37.18
CA GLU A 229 -5.93 -0.08 -37.43
C GLU A 229 -6.92 -0.35 -36.28
N LYS A 230 -6.86 -1.56 -35.70
CA LYS A 230 -7.74 -1.95 -34.60
C LYS A 230 -7.36 -1.25 -33.27
N ILE A 231 -6.06 -0.99 -33.05
CA ILE A 231 -5.57 -0.25 -31.87
C ILE A 231 -5.89 1.24 -31.94
N GLN A 232 -5.91 1.86 -33.12
CA GLN A 232 -6.31 3.28 -33.24
C GLN A 232 -7.72 3.55 -32.68
N PHE A 233 -8.57 2.52 -32.62
CA PHE A 233 -9.92 2.61 -32.07
C PHE A 233 -9.97 2.54 -30.53
N ASP A 234 -8.98 1.91 -29.87
CA ASP A 234 -9.00 1.70 -28.42
C ASP A 234 -7.98 2.58 -27.68
N ASN A 235 -8.49 3.67 -27.11
CA ASN A 235 -7.73 4.68 -26.35
C ASN A 235 -7.37 4.22 -24.92
N GLU A 236 -7.13 2.92 -24.70
CA GLU A 236 -6.88 2.32 -23.39
C GLU A 236 -5.60 2.87 -22.72
N LYS A 237 -4.59 3.23 -23.51
CA LYS A 237 -3.31 3.78 -23.01
C LYS A 237 -3.49 5.11 -22.26
N ARG A 238 -4.42 5.96 -22.71
CA ARG A 238 -4.75 7.22 -22.03
C ARG A 238 -5.45 6.97 -20.70
N LEU A 239 -6.31 5.94 -20.62
CA LEU A 239 -6.99 5.58 -19.39
C LEU A 239 -6.03 5.00 -18.34
N PHE A 240 -5.12 4.11 -18.73
CA PHE A 240 -4.12 3.55 -17.80
C PHE A 240 -3.18 4.64 -17.23
N LEU A 241 -2.66 5.53 -18.09
CA LEU A 241 -1.82 6.65 -17.63
C LEU A 241 -2.58 7.62 -16.73
N LYS A 242 -3.84 7.96 -17.07
CA LYS A 242 -4.68 8.79 -16.21
C LYS A 242 -4.97 8.11 -14.87
N ALA A 243 -5.20 6.80 -14.86
CA ALA A 243 -5.42 6.02 -13.65
C ALA A 243 -4.15 5.94 -12.78
N ALA A 244 -2.97 5.72 -13.38
CA ALA A 244 -1.70 5.69 -12.67
C ALA A 244 -1.32 7.06 -12.07
N VAL A 245 -1.50 8.15 -12.84
CA VAL A 245 -1.30 9.52 -12.35
C VAL A 245 -2.31 9.85 -11.25
N GLY A 246 -3.57 9.47 -11.42
CA GLY A 246 -4.62 9.62 -10.41
C GLY A 246 -4.27 8.88 -9.11
N ALA A 247 -3.92 7.60 -9.21
CA ALA A 247 -3.54 6.78 -8.05
C ALA A 247 -2.26 7.29 -7.37
N GLY A 248 -1.25 7.71 -8.14
CA GLY A 248 -0.01 8.30 -7.62
C GLY A 248 -0.25 9.64 -6.91
N ALA A 249 -1.08 10.51 -7.48
CA ALA A 249 -1.46 11.78 -6.86
C ALA A 249 -2.28 11.55 -5.58
N SER A 250 -3.23 10.61 -5.60
CA SER A 250 -3.99 10.22 -4.40
C SER A 250 -3.09 9.64 -3.32
N ALA A 251 -2.13 8.77 -3.67
CA ALA A 251 -1.17 8.21 -2.72
C ALA A 251 -0.29 9.32 -2.12
N ALA A 252 0.24 10.23 -2.93
CA ALA A 252 1.06 11.35 -2.46
C ALA A 252 0.29 12.30 -1.53
N LEU A 253 -0.96 12.64 -1.87
CA LEU A 253 -1.83 13.48 -1.04
C LEU A 253 -2.19 12.78 0.29
N LEU A 254 -2.46 11.48 0.25
CA LEU A 254 -2.68 10.68 1.46
C LEU A 254 -1.40 10.61 2.30
N SER A 255 -0.23 10.42 1.68
CA SER A 255 1.05 10.41 2.39
C SER A 255 1.36 11.77 3.01
N LEU A 256 1.05 12.90 2.36
CA LEU A 256 1.22 14.25 2.94
C LEU A 256 0.30 14.45 4.15
N GLY A 257 -0.98 14.07 4.05
CA GLY A 257 -1.92 14.18 5.16
C GLY A 257 -1.60 13.24 6.33
N VAL A 258 -1.05 12.06 6.04
CA VAL A 258 -0.61 11.10 7.07
C VAL A 258 0.69 11.54 7.70
N LEU A 259 1.66 12.06 6.94
CA LEU A 259 2.89 12.63 7.49
C LEU A 259 2.57 13.81 8.41
N ASP A 260 1.73 14.73 7.96
CA ASP A 260 1.33 15.89 8.76
C ASP A 260 0.64 15.47 10.07
N LYS A 261 -0.29 14.50 10.03
CA LYS A 261 -0.87 13.93 11.25
C LYS A 261 0.15 13.20 12.13
N PHE A 262 1.08 12.46 11.53
CA PHE A 262 2.14 11.75 12.23
C PHE A 262 3.07 12.72 12.96
N PHE A 263 3.49 13.80 12.28
CA PHE A 263 4.30 14.84 12.88
C PHE A 263 3.55 15.60 13.96
N ARG A 264 2.27 15.97 13.79
CA ARG A 264 1.46 16.60 14.86
C ARG A 264 1.23 15.67 16.06
N TYR A 265 1.16 14.36 15.86
CA TYR A 265 1.00 13.40 16.93
C TYR A 265 2.24 13.29 17.82
N PHE A 266 3.44 13.32 17.21
CA PHE A 266 4.72 13.24 17.95
C PHE A 266 5.25 14.61 18.40
N LEU A 267 5.07 15.65 17.60
CA LEU A 267 5.34 17.05 17.94
C LEU A 267 4.08 17.60 18.61
N LYS A 268 3.91 17.23 19.88
CA LYS A 268 2.81 17.66 20.75
C LYS A 268 2.63 19.19 20.64
N GLN A 269 1.67 19.64 19.83
CA GLN A 269 1.20 21.02 19.90
C GLN A 269 0.31 21.11 21.13
N ASP A 270 0.66 21.98 22.07
CA ASP A 270 -0.19 22.27 23.21
C ASP A 270 -1.47 22.92 22.67
N LEU A 271 -2.60 22.23 22.84
CA LEU A 271 -3.92 22.73 22.49
C LEU A 271 -4.20 24.01 23.29
N THR A 272 -4.84 24.99 22.67
CA THR A 272 -5.32 26.14 23.43
C THR A 272 -6.41 25.70 24.41
N ASN A 273 -6.53 26.39 25.55
CA ASN A 273 -7.57 26.11 26.54
C ASN A 273 -9.00 26.08 25.94
N ALA A 274 -9.24 26.85 24.89
CA ALA A 274 -10.51 26.88 24.16
C ALA A 274 -10.76 25.59 23.34
N GLU A 275 -9.73 25.09 22.65
CA GLU A 275 -9.81 23.84 21.88
C GLU A 275 -9.98 22.62 22.79
N GLU A 276 -9.24 22.59 23.90
CA GLU A 276 -9.37 21.50 24.89
C GLU A 276 -10.76 21.46 25.52
N SER A 277 -11.29 22.62 25.93
CA SER A 277 -12.66 22.74 26.47
C SER A 277 -13.71 22.28 25.46
N HIS A 278 -13.57 22.68 24.19
CA HIS A 278 -14.48 22.24 23.13
C HIS A 278 -14.44 20.72 22.93
N ILE A 279 -13.25 20.11 22.87
CA ILE A 279 -13.10 18.65 22.76
C ILE A 279 -13.72 17.93 23.96
N LEU A 280 -13.49 18.43 25.17
CA LEU A 280 -14.05 17.85 26.40
C LEU A 280 -15.58 17.94 26.43
N SER A 281 -16.16 19.05 25.96
CA SER A 281 -17.62 19.21 25.88
C SER A 281 -18.26 18.22 24.90
N GLN A 282 -17.65 17.98 23.73
CA GLN A 282 -18.10 16.96 22.79
C GLN A 282 -17.97 15.55 23.37
N LYS A 283 -16.88 15.27 24.09
CA LYS A 283 -16.67 13.99 24.76
C LYS A 283 -17.72 13.77 25.85
N LEU A 284 -18.03 14.79 26.64
CA LEU A 284 -19.07 14.75 27.66
C LEU A 284 -20.46 14.50 27.04
N GLN A 285 -20.78 15.16 25.93
CA GLN A 285 -22.06 14.95 25.23
C GLN A 285 -22.20 13.51 24.74
N ARG A 286 -21.15 12.93 24.14
CA ARG A 286 -21.14 11.52 23.71
C ARG A 286 -21.31 10.57 24.89
N LEU A 287 -20.60 10.83 26.01
CA LEU A 287 -20.74 10.01 27.22
C LEU A 287 -22.16 10.05 27.79
N LYS A 288 -22.81 11.22 27.79
CA LYS A 288 -24.21 11.36 28.21
C LYS A 288 -25.17 10.58 27.29
N GLN A 289 -24.95 10.62 25.98
CA GLN A 289 -25.74 9.84 25.02
C GLN A 289 -25.57 8.33 25.23
N SER A 290 -24.33 7.85 25.38
CA SER A 290 -24.06 6.44 25.67
C SER A 290 -24.62 5.99 27.03
N ALA A 291 -24.59 6.86 28.04
CA ALA A 291 -25.20 6.58 29.34
C ALA A 291 -26.73 6.44 29.23
N ALA A 292 -27.39 7.35 28.51
CA ALA A 292 -28.84 7.29 28.28
C ALA A 292 -29.25 6.05 27.47
N GLU A 293 -28.47 5.66 26.45
CA GLU A 293 -28.69 4.42 25.70
C GLU A 293 -28.59 3.19 26.62
N ARG A 294 -27.58 3.17 27.50
CA ARG A 294 -27.37 2.07 28.45
C ARG A 294 -28.47 1.99 29.50
N GLU A 295 -29.04 3.11 29.92
CA GLU A 295 -30.18 3.16 30.82
C GLU A 295 -31.43 2.54 30.18
N LEU A 296 -31.70 2.85 28.90
CA LEU A 296 -32.78 2.24 28.13
C LEU A 296 -32.58 0.72 27.93
N GLU A 297 -31.35 0.28 27.70
CA GLU A 297 -31.01 -1.15 27.65
C GLU A 297 -31.31 -1.85 28.97
N LEU A 298 -30.91 -1.25 30.10
CA LEU A 298 -31.17 -1.81 31.43
C LEU A 298 -32.67 -1.88 31.74
N GLU A 299 -33.42 -0.82 31.42
CA GLU A 299 -34.88 -0.80 31.59
C GLU A 299 -35.55 -1.93 30.80
N ARG A 300 -35.12 -2.16 29.55
CA ARG A 300 -35.62 -3.24 28.70
C ARG A 300 -35.21 -4.62 29.21
N MET A 301 -33.98 -4.78 29.68
CA MET A 301 -33.50 -6.06 30.23
C MET A 301 -34.27 -6.49 31.48
N ASN A 302 -34.77 -5.52 32.26
CA ASN A 302 -35.56 -5.76 33.47
C ASN A 302 -37.04 -6.07 33.21
N LYS A 303 -37.56 -5.81 32.00
CA LYS A 303 -38.96 -6.08 31.64
C LYS A 303 -39.12 -7.50 31.09
N ASP A 304 -40.06 -8.28 31.64
CA ASP A 304 -40.33 -9.64 31.16
C ASP A 304 -41.08 -9.68 29.83
N SER A 305 -41.85 -8.62 29.52
CA SER A 305 -42.53 -8.43 28.25
C SER A 305 -42.52 -6.96 27.82
N ILE A 306 -42.28 -6.68 26.53
CA ILE A 306 -42.30 -5.32 25.95
C ILE A 306 -43.43 -5.23 24.94
N PHE A 307 -44.29 -4.22 25.09
CA PHE A 307 -45.40 -3.96 24.16
C PHE A 307 -44.88 -3.50 22.79
N VAL A 308 -45.41 -4.07 21.73
CA VAL A 308 -45.04 -3.77 20.34
C VAL A 308 -46.13 -2.95 19.64
N ALA A 309 -47.34 -3.50 19.56
CA ALA A 309 -48.47 -2.91 18.85
C ALA A 309 -49.78 -3.63 19.20
N ARG A 310 -50.92 -3.07 18.81
CA ARG A 310 -52.17 -3.84 18.73
C ARG A 310 -52.16 -4.70 17.46
N LEU A 311 -52.75 -5.90 17.50
CA LEU A 311 -52.78 -6.80 16.34
C LEU A 311 -53.55 -6.19 15.14
N SER A 312 -54.50 -5.29 15.42
CA SER A 312 -55.23 -4.51 14.42
C SER A 312 -54.36 -3.49 13.67
N GLU A 313 -53.27 -3.02 14.27
CA GLU A 313 -52.34 -2.04 13.68
C GLU A 313 -51.32 -2.67 12.72
N LEU A 314 -51.22 -4.01 12.70
CA LEU A 314 -50.27 -4.72 11.85
C LEU A 314 -50.86 -4.94 10.46
N SER A 315 -50.05 -4.69 9.44
CA SER A 315 -50.38 -4.94 8.04
C SER A 315 -49.71 -6.22 7.53
N SER A 316 -50.32 -6.84 6.51
CA SER A 316 -49.75 -7.97 5.78
C SER A 316 -48.75 -7.55 4.71
N THR A 317 -48.71 -6.27 4.33
CA THR A 317 -47.85 -5.76 3.24
C THR A 317 -46.77 -4.79 3.72
N ARG A 318 -46.94 -4.20 4.91
CA ARG A 318 -46.02 -3.21 5.47
C ARG A 318 -45.76 -3.48 6.94
N GLY A 319 -44.49 -3.67 7.29
CA GLY A 319 -44.06 -3.99 8.65
C GLY A 319 -44.02 -2.75 9.52
N LYS A 320 -44.39 -2.90 10.79
CA LYS A 320 -44.24 -1.87 11.82
C LYS A 320 -42.89 -2.03 12.51
N TYR A 321 -42.07 -0.97 12.48
CA TYR A 321 -40.80 -0.98 13.20
C TYR A 321 -41.01 -0.94 14.70
N PHE A 322 -40.23 -1.73 15.41
CA PHE A 322 -40.06 -1.67 16.85
C PHE A 322 -38.62 -2.01 17.21
N ILE A 323 -38.25 -1.83 18.48
CA ILE A 323 -36.93 -2.13 19.00
C ILE A 323 -37.03 -3.35 19.91
N ASP A 324 -36.14 -4.33 19.72
CA ASP A 324 -36.10 -5.55 20.53
C ASP A 324 -35.41 -5.36 21.90
N TYR A 325 -35.16 -6.46 22.61
CA TYR A 325 -34.47 -6.45 23.91
C TYR A 325 -32.99 -6.05 23.84
N GLN A 326 -32.37 -6.17 22.67
CA GLN A 326 -30.95 -5.89 22.42
C GLN A 326 -30.76 -4.53 21.74
N MET A 327 -31.75 -3.64 21.80
CA MET A 327 -31.79 -2.36 21.11
C MET A 327 -31.63 -2.46 19.58
N ARG A 328 -31.99 -3.60 18.99
CA ARG A 328 -31.93 -3.81 17.53
C ARG A 328 -33.30 -3.52 16.90
N PRO A 329 -33.33 -2.92 15.71
CA PRO A 329 -34.57 -2.74 14.98
C PRO A 329 -35.14 -4.10 14.55
N ALA A 330 -36.45 -4.21 14.66
CA ALA A 330 -37.24 -5.36 14.28
C ALA A 330 -38.54 -4.91 13.59
N LEU A 331 -39.17 -5.81 12.86
CA LEU A 331 -40.39 -5.57 12.12
C LEU A 331 -41.48 -6.54 12.56
N ALA A 332 -42.69 -6.01 12.74
CA ALA A 332 -43.89 -6.80 13.02
C ALA A 332 -44.86 -6.72 11.83
N PHE A 333 -45.32 -7.88 11.36
CA PHE A 333 -46.29 -8.05 10.28
C PHE A 333 -47.49 -8.86 10.78
N ARG A 334 -48.57 -8.86 10.00
CA ARG A 334 -49.71 -9.77 10.19
C ARG A 334 -49.79 -10.75 9.02
N ASP A 335 -49.84 -12.04 9.30
CA ASP A 335 -49.98 -13.08 8.29
C ASP A 335 -51.42 -13.17 7.75
N GLU A 336 -51.61 -14.00 6.72
CA GLU A 336 -52.93 -14.24 6.09
C GLU A 336 -53.93 -14.88 7.07
N GLY A 337 -53.46 -15.59 8.11
CA GLY A 337 -54.26 -16.18 9.17
C GLY A 337 -54.59 -15.21 10.32
N GLY A 338 -54.17 -13.95 10.22
CA GLY A 338 -54.40 -12.92 11.24
C GLY A 338 -53.42 -12.97 12.42
N LEU A 339 -52.38 -13.80 12.36
CA LEU A 339 -51.37 -13.95 13.41
C LEU A 339 -50.15 -13.05 13.16
N PRO A 340 -49.44 -12.63 14.22
CA PRO A 340 -48.28 -11.77 14.07
C PRO A 340 -47.03 -12.55 13.63
N ILE A 341 -46.20 -11.92 12.79
CA ILE A 341 -44.85 -12.37 12.43
C ILE A 341 -43.87 -11.28 12.85
N LEU A 342 -42.93 -11.61 13.75
CA LEU A 342 -41.89 -10.68 14.18
C LEU A 342 -40.55 -11.19 13.67
N ILE A 343 -39.80 -10.32 13.02
CA ILE A 343 -38.51 -10.64 12.43
C ILE A 343 -37.51 -9.51 12.67
N SER A 344 -36.23 -9.84 12.83
CA SER A 344 -35.21 -8.80 12.93
C SER A 344 -35.14 -7.97 11.66
N ALA A 345 -35.00 -6.65 11.82
CA ALA A 345 -34.79 -5.74 10.70
C ALA A 345 -33.30 -5.57 10.38
N LYS A 346 -32.41 -6.32 11.04
CA LYS A 346 -30.96 -6.21 10.86
C LYS A 346 -30.46 -7.24 9.85
N CYS A 347 -30.02 -6.78 8.69
CA CYS A 347 -29.48 -7.63 7.64
C CYS A 347 -28.30 -8.48 8.13
N THR A 348 -28.33 -9.78 7.85
CA THR A 348 -27.29 -10.76 8.24
C THR A 348 -25.97 -10.64 7.45
N HIS A 349 -25.90 -9.78 6.43
CA HIS A 349 -24.67 -9.51 5.69
C HIS A 349 -23.73 -8.58 6.46
N LEU A 350 -24.10 -7.30 6.59
CA LEU A 350 -23.29 -6.25 7.25
C LEU A 350 -24.08 -5.41 8.26
N GLY A 351 -25.30 -5.84 8.62
CA GLY A 351 -26.07 -5.20 9.69
C GLY A 351 -26.87 -3.95 9.30
N CYS A 352 -27.00 -3.62 8.01
CA CYS A 352 -27.92 -2.57 7.56
C CYS A 352 -29.36 -2.86 7.99
N THR A 353 -30.14 -1.82 8.28
CA THR A 353 -31.58 -1.94 8.49
C THR A 353 -32.29 -2.24 7.17
N VAL A 354 -33.04 -3.33 7.10
CA VAL A 354 -33.88 -3.72 5.95
C VAL A 354 -35.12 -2.84 5.87
N GLY A 355 -35.73 -2.72 4.69
CA GLY A 355 -36.96 -1.95 4.48
C GLY A 355 -38.19 -2.57 5.15
N GLN A 356 -39.28 -1.80 5.18
CA GLN A 356 -40.55 -2.19 5.83
C GLN A 356 -41.61 -2.70 4.86
N ASP A 357 -41.48 -2.40 3.57
CA ASP A 357 -42.47 -2.76 2.55
C ASP A 357 -42.14 -4.12 1.93
N LEU A 358 -43.17 -4.93 1.69
CA LEU A 358 -43.05 -6.22 1.01
C LEU A 358 -43.24 -6.07 -0.50
N ASP A 359 -42.48 -6.87 -1.24
CA ASP A 359 -42.78 -7.09 -2.65
C ASP A 359 -43.98 -8.02 -2.85
N GLY A 360 -44.42 -8.20 -4.11
CA GLY A 360 -45.53 -9.09 -4.45
C GLY A 360 -45.27 -10.58 -4.17
N GLN A 361 -44.07 -10.95 -3.70
CA GLN A 361 -43.70 -12.31 -3.29
C GLN A 361 -43.56 -12.43 -1.76
N GLY A 362 -43.90 -11.39 -1.00
CA GLY A 362 -43.81 -11.41 0.47
C GLY A 362 -42.37 -11.26 1.00
N ARG A 363 -41.49 -10.60 0.25
CA ARG A 363 -40.08 -10.40 0.65
C ARG A 363 -39.78 -8.95 1.00
N ILE A 364 -38.92 -8.75 1.99
CA ILE A 364 -38.36 -7.45 2.39
C ILE A 364 -37.00 -7.20 1.74
N LEU A 365 -36.76 -5.97 1.27
CA LEU A 365 -35.52 -5.55 0.62
C LEU A 365 -34.52 -4.94 1.61
N CYS A 366 -33.27 -5.39 1.55
CA CYS A 366 -32.11 -4.67 2.11
C CYS A 366 -31.51 -3.74 1.05
N PRO A 367 -31.52 -2.40 1.25
CA PRO A 367 -31.11 -1.43 0.23
C PRO A 367 -29.60 -1.36 -0.02
N CYS A 368 -28.77 -1.86 0.90
CA CYS A 368 -27.30 -1.75 0.79
C CYS A 368 -26.72 -2.53 -0.40
N HIS A 369 -27.14 -3.78 -0.59
CA HIS A 369 -26.65 -4.66 -1.68
C HIS A 369 -27.76 -5.54 -2.25
N ILE A 370 -29.01 -5.06 -2.21
CA ILE A 370 -30.18 -5.66 -2.87
C ILE A 370 -30.39 -7.13 -2.47
N SER A 371 -30.38 -7.41 -1.15
CA SER A 371 -30.74 -8.73 -0.62
C SER A 371 -32.22 -8.74 -0.26
N TYR A 372 -32.99 -9.65 -0.84
CA TYR A 372 -34.39 -9.86 -0.47
C TYR A 372 -34.49 -10.98 0.56
N PHE A 373 -35.33 -10.83 1.58
CA PHE A 373 -35.58 -11.88 2.58
C PHE A 373 -37.06 -12.21 2.62
N ASP A 374 -37.38 -13.50 2.58
CA ASP A 374 -38.76 -13.98 2.77
C ASP A 374 -39.18 -13.80 4.24
N ILE A 375 -40.34 -13.20 4.51
CA ILE A 375 -40.75 -12.92 5.90
C ILE A 375 -41.19 -14.16 6.69
N LYS A 376 -41.63 -15.23 6.00
CA LYS A 376 -42.13 -16.46 6.65
C LYS A 376 -40.95 -17.32 7.10
N THR A 377 -39.90 -17.41 6.28
CA THR A 377 -38.73 -18.27 6.53
C THR A 377 -37.48 -17.50 6.96
N GLY A 378 -37.44 -16.19 6.75
CA GLY A 378 -36.27 -15.35 6.94
C GLY A 378 -35.20 -15.54 5.88
N GLN A 379 -35.35 -16.49 4.94
CA GLN A 379 -34.29 -16.88 4.03
C GLN A 379 -33.98 -15.79 3.00
N PRO A 380 -32.68 -15.50 2.73
CA PRO A 380 -32.29 -14.57 1.69
C PRO A 380 -32.51 -15.15 0.29
N SER A 381 -32.72 -14.28 -0.69
CA SER A 381 -32.86 -14.68 -2.08
C SER A 381 -31.59 -15.35 -2.62
N PRO A 382 -31.71 -16.37 -3.50
CA PRO A 382 -30.57 -17.03 -4.13
C PRO A 382 -29.65 -16.02 -4.83
N GLY A 383 -28.35 -16.15 -4.63
CA GLY A 383 -27.35 -15.24 -5.22
C GLY A 383 -27.15 -13.92 -4.47
N SER A 384 -27.91 -13.62 -3.43
CA SER A 384 -27.68 -12.42 -2.62
C SER A 384 -26.41 -12.53 -1.75
N PRO A 385 -25.80 -11.39 -1.35
CA PRO A 385 -24.66 -11.36 -0.44
C PRO A 385 -24.94 -11.94 0.95
N ALA A 386 -26.16 -11.80 1.47
CA ALA A 386 -26.56 -12.39 2.73
C ALA A 386 -26.69 -13.91 2.61
N LYS A 387 -26.04 -14.67 3.51
CA LYS A 387 -26.03 -16.15 3.50
C LYS A 387 -26.85 -16.79 4.62
N SER A 388 -27.27 -16.01 5.61
CA SER A 388 -28.03 -16.50 6.77
C SER A 388 -29.43 -15.88 6.80
N PRO A 389 -30.44 -16.62 7.26
CA PRO A 389 -31.80 -16.09 7.38
C PRO A 389 -31.87 -14.98 8.43
N LEU A 390 -32.79 -14.04 8.23
CA LEU A 390 -33.17 -13.10 9.28
C LEU A 390 -33.84 -13.86 10.42
N PRO A 391 -33.40 -13.66 11.68
CA PRO A 391 -33.97 -14.38 12.81
C PRO A 391 -35.38 -13.85 13.13
N HIS A 392 -36.32 -14.77 13.29
CA HIS A 392 -37.62 -14.48 13.89
C HIS A 392 -37.48 -14.21 15.38
N LEU A 393 -38.36 -13.35 15.87
CA LEU A 393 -38.49 -13.04 17.28
C LEU A 393 -39.76 -13.70 17.81
N GLY A 394 -39.64 -14.33 18.97
CA GLY A 394 -40.82 -14.89 19.61
C GLY A 394 -41.69 -13.79 20.24
N TRP A 395 -42.98 -14.08 20.37
CA TRP A 395 -43.99 -13.11 20.76
C TRP A 395 -45.08 -13.74 21.63
N ALA A 396 -45.81 -12.89 22.35
CA ALA A 396 -47.00 -13.24 23.11
C ALA A 396 -48.13 -12.26 22.81
N LEU A 397 -49.32 -12.79 22.57
CA LEU A 397 -50.56 -12.05 22.49
C LEU A 397 -51.26 -12.08 23.85
N LYS A 398 -51.63 -10.91 24.36
CA LYS A 398 -52.37 -10.76 25.61
C LYS A 398 -53.69 -10.02 25.36
N ASP A 399 -54.70 -10.28 26.20
CA ASP A 399 -55.91 -9.46 26.22
C ASP A 399 -55.68 -8.10 26.92
N GLU A 400 -56.70 -7.24 26.96
CA GLU A 400 -56.59 -5.93 27.63
C GLU A 400 -56.47 -6.04 29.15
N GLN A 401 -56.82 -7.20 29.71
CA GLN A 401 -56.67 -7.54 31.13
C GLN A 401 -55.29 -8.14 31.45
N GLY A 402 -54.45 -8.38 30.44
CA GLY A 402 -53.09 -8.90 30.57
C GLY A 402 -52.97 -10.43 30.58
N ASN A 403 -54.07 -11.17 30.37
CA ASN A 403 -54.03 -12.64 30.29
C ASN A 403 -53.42 -13.09 28.96
N LEU A 404 -52.62 -14.16 29.01
CA LEU A 404 -52.01 -14.75 27.82
C LEU A 404 -53.06 -15.43 26.96
N LEU A 405 -53.18 -15.00 25.71
CA LEU A 405 -54.05 -15.62 24.72
C LEU A 405 -53.30 -16.68 23.89
N MET A 406 -52.11 -16.33 23.43
CA MET A 406 -51.26 -17.20 22.62
C MET A 406 -49.81 -16.73 22.66
N SER A 407 -48.85 -17.64 22.57
CA SER A 407 -47.43 -17.31 22.40
C SER A 407 -46.79 -18.15 21.31
N GLN A 408 -45.71 -17.62 20.73
CA GLN A 408 -44.87 -18.34 19.77
C GLN A 408 -43.41 -18.07 20.09
N ASP A 409 -42.62 -19.14 20.26
CA ASP A 409 -41.17 -19.02 20.45
C ASP A 409 -40.45 -18.66 19.13
N PRO A 410 -39.16 -18.26 19.18
CA PRO A 410 -38.39 -17.98 17.96
C PRO A 410 -38.20 -19.18 17.03
N GLY A 411 -38.36 -20.41 17.55
CA GLY A 411 -38.26 -21.67 16.80
C GLY A 411 -39.55 -22.08 16.10
N GLY A 412 -40.63 -21.33 16.31
CA GLY A 412 -41.93 -21.53 15.68
C GLY A 412 -42.92 -22.37 16.48
N ARG A 413 -42.58 -22.84 17.69
CA ARG A 413 -43.50 -23.58 18.56
C ARG A 413 -44.54 -22.64 19.14
N ARG A 414 -45.81 -23.03 19.04
CA ARG A 414 -46.97 -22.23 19.48
C ARG A 414 -47.64 -22.86 20.68
N GLU A 415 -48.07 -22.04 21.63
CA GLU A 415 -48.83 -22.46 22.81
C GLU A 415 -50.06 -21.55 22.99
N GLY A 416 -51.22 -22.16 23.28
CA GLY A 416 -52.53 -21.49 23.31
C GLY A 416 -53.29 -21.53 21.98
N ALA A 417 -54.56 -21.10 22.01
CA ALA A 417 -55.44 -21.02 20.86
C ALA A 417 -56.32 -19.77 20.97
N ILE A 418 -56.48 -19.04 19.86
CA ILE A 418 -57.25 -17.80 19.79
C ILE A 418 -58.48 -18.02 18.90
N GLY A 419 -59.65 -17.53 19.35
CA GLY A 419 -60.87 -17.46 18.53
C GLY A 419 -60.94 -16.21 17.64
N PRO A 420 -61.75 -16.21 16.56
CA PRO A 420 -61.80 -15.11 15.56
C PRO A 420 -62.22 -13.73 16.10
N SER A 421 -62.86 -13.66 17.27
CA SER A 421 -63.27 -12.40 17.91
C SER A 421 -62.20 -11.82 18.84
N GLN A 422 -61.21 -12.62 19.25
CA GLN A 422 -60.13 -12.23 20.17
C GLN A 422 -58.90 -11.71 19.42
N THR A 423 -58.77 -12.00 18.12
CA THR A 423 -57.73 -11.47 17.24
C THR A 423 -57.79 -9.95 17.08
N GLU A 424 -58.97 -9.33 17.04
CA GLU A 424 -59.09 -7.87 16.82
C GLU A 424 -58.62 -7.01 18.01
N LYS A 425 -58.65 -7.57 19.23
CA LYS A 425 -58.31 -6.86 20.48
C LYS A 425 -56.97 -7.29 21.09
N GLY A 426 -56.26 -8.22 20.45
CA GLY A 426 -54.99 -8.74 20.96
C GLY A 426 -53.89 -7.68 21.01
N LEU A 427 -53.21 -7.59 22.16
CA LEU A 427 -52.03 -6.77 22.39
C LEU A 427 -50.77 -7.62 22.15
N LEU A 428 -49.90 -7.18 21.24
CA LEU A 428 -48.67 -7.89 20.89
C LEU A 428 -47.51 -7.47 21.78
N PHE A 429 -46.82 -8.46 22.35
CA PHE A 429 -45.61 -8.28 23.14
C PHE A 429 -44.48 -9.16 22.60
N ILE A 430 -43.24 -8.68 22.70
CA ILE A 430 -42.07 -9.57 22.74
C ILE A 430 -41.85 -10.03 24.18
N VAL A 431 -41.45 -11.29 24.36
CA VAL A 431 -41.23 -11.88 25.69
C VAL A 431 -39.83 -12.49 25.79
N LYS A 432 -39.24 -12.40 26.99
CA LYS A 432 -37.88 -12.87 27.26
C LYS A 432 -37.80 -14.39 27.48
N ARG A 433 -38.89 -15.00 27.97
CA ARG A 433 -39.03 -16.44 28.22
C ARG A 433 -40.42 -16.89 27.76
N PHE A 434 -40.45 -18.03 27.08
CA PHE A 434 -41.66 -18.76 26.73
C PHE A 434 -41.78 -19.87 27.78
N SER A 435 -42.74 -19.75 28.69
CA SER A 435 -42.96 -20.66 29.81
C SER A 435 -44.31 -21.34 29.72
#